data_AF-A0A9E0TPS6-F1
#
_entry.id   AF-A0A9E0TPS6-F1
#
_cell.length_a   1.000
_cell.length_b   1.000
_cell.length_c   1.000
_cell.angle_alpha   90.00
_cell.angle_beta   90.00
_cell.angle_gamma   90.00
#
_symmetry.space_group_name_H-M   'P 1'
#
loop_
_entity.id
_entity.type
_entity.pdbx_description
1 polymer ?
#
loop_
_entity_poly.entity_id
_entity_poly.type
_entity_poly.pdbx_seq_one_letter_code
_entity_poly.pdbx_strand_id
1 'polypeptide(L)'
;LSSKKATYWSRSRNKLWTKGEESGNVQHVREVRTDCDQDVLLIKVEQTGAANAACHNGYKSCFYRELTSLDDPAMKLQFTSKPLFDPATVYKKKT
;
A
#
# COMPACT_ATOMS: atom_id res chain seq x y z
N LEU A 1 13.07 -0.85 12.98
CA LEU A 1 13.82 -1.89 12.22
C LEU A 1 13.81 -3.28 12.88
N SER A 2 13.65 -3.40 14.20
CA SER A 2 13.69 -4.67 14.95
C SER A 2 12.78 -5.76 14.38
N SER A 3 11.54 -5.45 14.02
CA SER A 3 10.57 -6.41 13.47
C SER A 3 10.80 -6.79 12.01
N LYS A 4 11.65 -6.05 11.28
CA LYS A 4 11.81 -6.14 9.81
C LYS A 4 10.49 -6.07 9.02
N LYS A 5 9.44 -5.47 9.59
CA LYS A 5 8.15 -5.24 8.94
C LYS A 5 7.88 -3.74 8.78
N ALA A 6 7.27 -3.34 7.66
CA ALA A 6 6.91 -1.95 7.44
C ALA A 6 5.85 -1.52 8.46
N THR A 7 6.23 -0.54 9.29
CA THR A 7 5.38 0.03 10.34
C THR A 7 5.30 1.52 10.10
N TYR A 8 4.08 2.04 10.06
CA TYR A 8 3.78 3.42 9.75
C TYR A 8 3.14 4.10 10.96
N TRP A 9 3.20 5.42 11.01
CA TRP A 9 2.38 6.19 11.93
C TRP A 9 1.01 6.48 11.30
N SER A 10 -0.05 5.91 11.89
CA SER A 10 -1.41 6.23 11.45
C SER A 10 -1.88 7.50 12.15
N ARG A 11 -1.95 8.60 11.39
CA ARG A 11 -2.41 9.91 11.91
C ARG A 11 -3.85 9.86 12.43
N SER A 12 -4.75 9.18 11.73
CA SER A 12 -6.16 9.06 12.14
C SER A 12 -6.36 8.17 13.37
N ARG A 13 -5.52 7.15 13.55
CA ARG A 13 -5.55 6.26 14.72
C ARG A 13 -4.64 6.74 15.85
N ASN A 14 -3.86 7.79 15.62
CA ASN A 14 -2.85 8.35 16.51
C ASN A 14 -1.93 7.29 17.16
N LYS A 15 -1.48 6.31 16.35
CA LYS A 15 -0.66 5.19 16.83
C LYS A 15 0.21 4.59 15.73
N LEU A 16 1.24 3.85 16.14
CA LEU A 16 1.99 2.97 15.25
C LEU A 16 1.08 1.85 14.71
N TRP A 17 1.25 1.53 13.44
CA TRP A 17 0.46 0.55 12.72
C TRP A 17 1.35 -0.29 11.82
N THR A 18 1.32 -1.61 11.98
CA THR A 18 2.11 -2.50 11.12
C THR A 18 1.28 -2.88 9.91
N LYS A 19 1.81 -2.65 8.71
CA LYS A 19 1.08 -3.00 7.47
C LYS A 19 0.78 -4.49 7.45
N GLY A 20 -0.50 -4.80 7.32
CA GLY A 20 -0.98 -6.17 7.30
C GLY A 20 -1.48 -6.71 8.64
N GLU A 21 -1.46 -5.93 9.74
CA GLU A 21 -1.90 -6.41 11.06
C GLU A 21 -3.36 -6.92 11.09
N GLU A 22 -4.24 -6.36 10.26
CA GLU A 22 -5.63 -6.81 10.12
C GLU A 22 -5.81 -7.77 8.92
N SER A 23 -5.23 -7.44 7.76
CA SER A 23 -5.47 -8.17 6.49
C SER A 23 -4.58 -9.41 6.27
N GLY A 24 -3.51 -9.59 7.04
CA GLY A 24 -2.44 -10.55 6.76
C GLY A 24 -1.52 -10.17 5.58
N ASN A 25 -1.82 -9.11 4.83
CA ASN A 25 -0.97 -8.62 3.73
C ASN A 25 0.21 -7.78 4.25
N VAL A 26 1.26 -8.48 4.70
CA VAL A 26 2.45 -7.92 5.37
C VAL A 26 3.50 -7.43 4.37
N GLN A 27 4.29 -6.43 4.78
CA GLN A 27 5.45 -5.93 4.04
C GLN A 27 6.73 -6.22 4.81
N HIS A 28 7.56 -7.13 4.30
CA HIS A 28 8.88 -7.43 4.86
C HIS A 28 9.92 -6.47 4.29
N VAL A 29 10.58 -5.70 5.14
CA VAL A 29 11.57 -4.70 4.72
C VAL A 29 12.85 -5.41 4.28
N ARG A 30 13.27 -5.16 3.04
CA ARG A 30 14.50 -5.71 2.45
C ARG A 30 15.61 -4.67 2.38
N GLU A 31 15.26 -3.41 2.11
CA GLU A 31 16.21 -2.30 1.98
C GLU A 31 15.54 -0.98 2.37
N VAL A 32 16.30 -0.05 2.93
CA VAL A 32 15.85 1.32 3.22
C VAL A 32 16.89 2.29 2.65
N ARG A 33 16.43 3.27 1.88
CA ARG A 33 17.23 4.39 1.36
C ARG A 33 16.60 5.70 1.82
N THR A 34 17.37 6.77 1.73
CA THR A 34 16.91 8.14 1.98
C THR A 34 17.37 9.06 0.85
N ASP A 35 16.69 10.17 0.66
CA ASP A 35 17.11 11.24 -0.26
C ASP A 35 18.25 12.12 0.30
N CYS A 36 18.63 13.18 -0.43
CA CYS A 36 19.85 13.93 -0.16
C CYS A 36 19.81 14.78 1.12
N ASP A 37 18.63 15.30 1.48
CA ASP A 37 18.36 16.10 2.67
C ASP A 37 17.68 15.32 3.80
N GLN A 38 17.44 14.02 3.57
CA GLN A 38 17.11 13.03 4.59
C GLN A 38 15.73 13.21 5.22
N ASP A 39 14.75 13.72 4.47
CA ASP A 39 13.37 13.88 4.92
C ASP A 39 12.39 12.87 4.28
N VAL A 40 12.84 12.09 3.28
CA VAL A 40 12.06 11.01 2.67
C VAL A 40 12.81 9.68 2.73
N LEU A 41 12.08 8.62 3.10
CA LEU A 41 12.55 7.24 3.04
C LEU A 41 11.95 6.48 1.86
N LEU A 42 12.81 5.81 1.09
CA LEU A 42 12.41 4.76 0.14
C LEU A 42 12.62 3.38 0.77
N ILE A 43 11.52 2.68 1.04
CA ILE A 43 11.55 1.34 1.63
C ILE A 43 11.24 0.31 0.55
N LYS A 44 12.22 -0.54 0.21
CA LYS A 44 11.98 -1.71 -0.65
C LYS A 44 11.51 -2.87 0.21
N VAL A 45 10.36 -3.41 -0.16
CA VAL A 45 9.66 -4.44 0.59
C VAL A 45 9.36 -5.65 -0.27
N GLU A 46 9.36 -6.82 0.37
CA GLU A 46 8.66 -7.98 -0.15
C GLU A 46 7.24 -7.96 0.43
N GLN A 47 6.25 -7.81 -0.47
CA GLN A 47 4.84 -7.90 -0.12
C GLN A 47 4.47 -9.38 -0.03
N THR A 48 3.84 -9.77 1.08
CA THR A 48 3.34 -11.13 1.32
C THR A 48 1.88 -11.08 1.77
N GLY A 49 1.28 -12.25 2.00
CA GLY A 49 -0.13 -12.43 2.36
C GLY A 49 -0.96 -13.07 1.24
N ALA A 50 -2.16 -13.52 1.57
CA ALA A 50 -3.01 -14.34 0.70
C ALA A 50 -3.30 -13.70 -0.67
N ALA A 51 -3.37 -12.37 -0.72
CA ALA A 51 -3.64 -11.65 -1.95
C ALA A 51 -2.42 -10.89 -2.51
N ASN A 52 -1.27 -10.95 -1.84
CA ASN A 52 -0.06 -10.20 -2.22
C ASN A 52 -0.34 -8.71 -2.58
N ALA A 53 -1.18 -8.06 -1.78
CA ALA A 53 -1.76 -6.76 -2.11
C ALA A 53 -1.45 -5.69 -1.06
N ALA A 54 -0.95 -4.54 -1.51
CA ALA A 54 -0.71 -3.40 -0.64
C ALA A 54 -1.98 -2.56 -0.42
N CYS A 55 -2.88 -2.49 -1.41
CA CYS A 55 -4.05 -1.64 -1.37
C CYS A 55 -5.22 -2.31 -0.64
N HIS A 56 -5.98 -1.52 0.13
CA HIS A 56 -7.19 -1.99 0.79
C HIS A 56 -8.35 -2.24 -0.19
N ASN A 57 -8.29 -1.71 -1.42
CA ASN A 57 -9.29 -1.91 -2.47
C ASN A 57 -9.04 -3.19 -3.30
N GLY A 58 -8.14 -4.08 -2.89
CA GLY A 58 -7.88 -5.32 -3.60
C GLY A 58 -6.62 -5.32 -4.45
N TYR A 59 -6.09 -4.16 -4.82
CA TYR A 59 -5.02 -4.04 -5.82
C TYR A 59 -3.62 -4.29 -5.24
N LYS A 60 -2.70 -4.76 -6.10
CA LYS A 60 -1.28 -4.96 -5.74
C LYS A 60 -0.65 -3.68 -5.19
N SER A 61 -0.91 -2.56 -5.87
CA SER A 61 -0.43 -1.22 -5.53
C SER A 61 -1.63 -0.28 -5.39
N CYS A 62 -1.51 0.77 -4.58
CA CYS A 62 -2.50 1.86 -4.56
C CYS A 62 -2.51 2.66 -5.87
N PHE A 63 -1.42 2.60 -6.64
CA PHE A 63 -1.26 3.26 -7.94
C PHE A 63 -1.76 2.35 -9.08
N TYR A 64 -3.02 1.94 -9.00
CA TYR A 64 -3.69 1.10 -10.01
C TYR A 64 -4.51 1.91 -11.04
N ARG A 65 -4.39 3.24 -11.00
CA ARG A 65 -5.00 4.19 -11.92
C ARG A 65 -3.92 5.07 -12.52
N GLU A 66 -4.02 5.35 -13.80
CA GLU A 66 -3.13 6.27 -14.53
C GLU A 66 -3.95 7.18 -15.44
N LEU A 67 -3.34 8.30 -15.86
CA LEU A 67 -3.92 9.17 -16.89
C LEU A 67 -3.95 8.45 -18.24
N THR A 68 -5.05 8.56 -18.96
CA THR A 68 -5.15 8.03 -20.33
C THR A 68 -4.24 8.80 -21.31
N SER A 69 -4.06 10.10 -21.09
CA SER A 69 -3.12 10.95 -21.82
C SER A 69 -2.70 12.15 -20.95
N LEU A 70 -1.49 12.68 -21.18
CA LEU A 70 -1.04 13.93 -20.55
C LEU A 70 -1.68 15.17 -21.18
N ASP A 71 -2.16 15.05 -22.42
CA ASP A 71 -2.79 16.14 -23.17
C ASP A 71 -4.32 16.16 -23.02
N ASP A 72 -4.89 15.19 -22.28
CA ASP A 72 -6.34 15.15 -22.04
C ASP A 72 -6.73 16.21 -20.99
N PRO A 73 -7.43 17.30 -21.39
CA PRO A 73 -7.82 18.35 -20.45
C PRO A 73 -8.80 17.85 -19.38
N ALA A 74 -9.49 16.72 -19.61
CA ALA A 74 -10.38 16.11 -18.64
C ALA A 74 -9.64 15.24 -17.61
N MET A 75 -8.32 15.03 -17.77
CA MET A 75 -7.49 14.18 -16.90
C MET A 75 -8.12 12.79 -16.67
N LYS A 76 -8.67 12.19 -17.73
CA LYS A 76 -9.36 10.91 -17.61
C LYS A 76 -8.41 9.83 -17.10
N LEU A 77 -8.90 9.05 -16.13
CA LEU A 77 -8.16 7.94 -15.55
C LEU A 77 -8.61 6.60 -16.13
N GLN A 78 -7.66 5.67 -16.27
CA GLN A 78 -7.92 4.27 -16.58
C GLN A 78 -7.27 3.35 -15.55
N PHE A 79 -7.82 2.13 -15.41
CA PHE A 79 -7.24 1.12 -14.52
C PHE A 79 -6.09 0.37 -15.21
N THR A 80 -4.98 0.20 -14.49
CA THR A 80 -3.78 -0.49 -14.99
C THR A 80 -3.72 -1.97 -14.57
N SER A 81 -4.59 -2.39 -13.66
CA SER A 81 -4.61 -3.75 -13.13
C SER A 81 -6.00 -4.14 -12.65
N LYS A 82 -6.20 -5.44 -12.40
CA LYS A 82 -7.39 -6.00 -11.78
C LYS A 82 -7.16 -6.17 -10.26
N PRO A 83 -8.22 -6.10 -9.43
CA PRO A 83 -8.10 -6.39 -8.02
C PRO A 83 -7.69 -7.86 -7.81
N LEU A 84 -6.85 -8.11 -6.80
CA LEU A 84 -6.35 -9.43 -6.38
C LEU A 84 -7.26 -10.07 -5.33
N PHE A 85 -8.07 -9.28 -4.63
CA PHE A 85 -9.05 -9.76 -3.65
C PHE A 85 -10.24 -8.79 -3.54
N ASP A 86 -11.36 -9.28 -3.00
CA ASP A 86 -12.53 -8.46 -2.66
C ASP A 86 -12.36 -7.87 -1.24
N PRO A 87 -12.31 -6.53 -1.09
CA PRO A 87 -12.23 -5.88 0.21
C PRO A 87 -13.29 -6.31 1.21
N ALA A 88 -14.51 -6.61 0.77
CA ALA A 88 -15.61 -7.00 1.65
C ALA A 88 -15.35 -8.34 2.37
N THR A 89 -14.54 -9.21 1.75
CA THR A 89 -14.18 -10.52 2.31
C THR A 89 -13.05 -10.44 3.32
N VAL A 90 -12.16 -9.44 3.20
CA VAL A 90 -10.96 -9.28 4.02
C VAL A 90 -11.18 -8.31 5.18
N TYR A 91 -11.87 -7.20 4.92
CA TYR A 91 -12.16 -6.18 5.93
C TYR A 91 -13.62 -6.30 6.34
N LYS A 92 -13.90 -7.14 7.35
CA LYS A 92 -15.22 -7.18 7.97
C LYS A 92 -15.48 -5.81 8.63
N LYS A 93 -16.55 -5.12 8.25
CA LYS A 93 -17.04 -3.98 9.04
C LYS A 93 -17.26 -4.50 10.46
N LYS A 94 -16.54 -3.93 11.43
CA LYS A 94 -16.96 -4.06 12.83
C LYS A 94 -18.28 -3.30 12.94
N THR A 95 -19.37 -4.06 13.06
CA THR A 95 -20.63 -3.55 13.60
C THR A 95 -20.42 -3.06 15.02
#